data_AF-A0A363TJR1-F1
#
_entry.id   AF-A0A363TJR1-F1
#
_cell.length_a   1.000
_cell.length_b   1.000
_cell.length_c   1.000
_cell.angle_alpha   90.00
_cell.angle_beta   90.00
_cell.angle_gamma   90.00
#
_symmetry.space_group_name_H-M   'P 1'
#
loop_
_entity.id
_entity.type
_entity.pdbx_description
1 polymer ?
#
loop_
_entity_poly.entity_id
_entity_poly.type
_entity_poly.pdbx_seq_one_letter_code
_entity_poly.pdbx_strand_id
1 'polypeptide(L)'
;MLPLAPEDATATRPPCVLDVALSLTPAGLFWALGLARVMPIWLPQCHWAIVDDAAFLADEHLVTYLAGTGDYAAASRLVARVREDWRRAREELALESCPGLFWPADGRRESIVPKDNDGSFVDRFHVLAAGLDARREGHCTAPNTLADCARDTLALAVALGDRRAVVLTPLAADGSGPPLAAHLASVKIACQRLTEPAWLAPLRTALIPALFASGLAVPLAGRQLRL
;
A
#
# COMPACT_ATOMS: atom_id res chain seq x y z
N MET A 1 -13.07 15.06 -16.26
CA MET A 1 -12.38 13.95 -16.94
C MET A 1 -11.22 14.54 -17.72
N LEU A 2 -9.99 14.37 -17.26
CA LEU A 2 -8.80 14.80 -18.00
C LEU A 2 -8.36 13.63 -18.90
N PRO A 3 -8.29 13.81 -20.23
CA PRO A 3 -7.78 12.79 -21.14
C PRO A 3 -6.30 12.51 -20.82
N LEU A 4 -5.90 11.24 -20.94
CA LEU A 4 -4.49 10.84 -20.90
C LEU A 4 -3.82 11.45 -22.15
N ALA A 5 -3.13 12.58 -22.01
CA ALA A 5 -2.23 13.04 -23.07
C ALA A 5 -1.08 12.01 -23.22
N PRO A 6 -0.79 11.53 -24.44
CA PRO A 6 0.26 10.55 -24.70
C PRO A 6 1.70 11.11 -24.58
N GLU A 7 1.87 12.39 -24.26
CA GLU A 7 3.15 13.09 -24.44
C GLU A 7 4.06 13.20 -23.19
N ASP A 8 3.66 12.73 -22.00
CA ASP A 8 4.54 12.67 -20.81
C ASP A 8 5.17 11.29 -20.57
N ALA A 9 5.10 10.38 -21.55
CA ALA A 9 5.51 8.98 -21.42
C ALA A 9 7.04 8.74 -21.41
N THR A 10 7.87 9.77 -21.27
CA THR A 10 9.32 9.62 -21.15
C THR A 10 9.77 9.61 -19.68
N ALA A 11 9.99 8.40 -19.18
CA ALA A 11 11.09 8.00 -18.29
C ALA A 11 10.87 7.78 -16.77
N THR A 12 9.67 7.93 -16.18
CA THR A 12 9.48 7.49 -14.77
C THR A 12 8.31 6.54 -14.59
N ARG A 13 8.58 5.34 -14.04
CA ARG A 13 7.56 4.37 -13.66
C ARG A 13 6.66 4.99 -12.59
N PRO A 14 5.33 4.77 -12.62
CA PRO A 14 4.44 5.34 -11.61
C PRO A 14 4.87 4.85 -10.22
N PRO A 15 4.82 5.71 -9.18
CA PRO A 15 5.06 5.25 -7.83
C PRO A 15 3.96 4.27 -7.43
N CYS A 16 4.37 3.26 -6.68
CA CYS A 16 3.50 2.15 -6.31
C CYS A 16 3.35 2.14 -4.79
N VAL A 17 2.11 2.23 -4.30
CA VAL A 17 1.79 2.09 -2.88
C VAL A 17 1.46 0.63 -2.62
N LEU A 18 2.16 0.01 -1.68
CA LEU A 18 1.86 -1.35 -1.24
C LEU A 18 0.90 -1.25 -0.06
N ASP A 19 -0.35 -1.66 -0.24
CA ASP A 19 -1.33 -1.66 0.85
C ASP A 19 -0.80 -2.48 2.04
N VAL A 20 -1.17 -2.08 3.26
CA VAL A 20 -0.70 -2.74 4.50
C VAL A 20 -0.99 -4.23 4.46
N ALA A 21 -2.21 -4.59 4.06
CA ALA A 21 -2.64 -5.98 3.95
C ALA A 21 -1.78 -6.79 3.01
N LEU A 22 -1.24 -6.18 1.94
CA LEU A 22 -0.32 -6.84 1.02
C LEU A 22 1.11 -6.91 1.58
N SER A 23 1.58 -5.80 2.15
CA SER A 23 2.94 -5.66 2.69
C SER A 23 3.22 -6.56 3.91
N LEU A 24 2.18 -6.86 4.69
CA LEU A 24 2.25 -7.71 5.89
C LEU A 24 1.78 -9.15 5.64
N THR A 25 1.67 -9.56 4.37
CA THR A 25 1.59 -10.99 4.04
C THR A 25 2.93 -11.68 4.27
N PRO A 26 2.97 -13.03 4.39
CA PRO A 26 4.24 -13.77 4.55
C PRO A 26 5.30 -13.50 3.48
N ALA A 27 4.90 -13.11 2.27
CA ALA A 27 5.82 -12.77 1.18
C ALA A 27 5.94 -11.25 0.94
N GLY A 28 5.24 -10.43 1.72
CA GLY A 28 5.11 -8.99 1.50
C GLY A 28 6.45 -8.24 1.55
N LEU A 29 7.33 -8.58 2.50
CA LEU A 29 8.69 -8.03 2.56
C LEU A 29 9.49 -8.35 1.29
N PHE A 30 9.49 -9.62 0.87
CA PHE A 30 10.20 -10.04 -0.33
C PHE A 30 9.67 -9.30 -1.57
N TRP A 31 8.35 -9.14 -1.68
CA TRP A 31 7.72 -8.41 -2.78
C TRP A 31 8.06 -6.93 -2.75
N ALA A 32 8.00 -6.29 -1.58
CA ALA A 32 8.35 -4.88 -1.43
C ALA A 32 9.80 -4.62 -1.86
N LEU A 33 10.76 -5.41 -1.37
CA LEU A 33 12.17 -5.25 -1.73
C LEU A 33 12.44 -5.58 -3.20
N GLY A 34 11.81 -6.64 -3.73
CA GLY A 34 11.93 -7.00 -5.14
C GLY A 34 11.40 -5.91 -6.06
N LEU A 35 10.27 -5.29 -5.71
CA LEU A 35 9.67 -4.20 -6.46
C LEU A 35 10.45 -2.89 -6.32
N ALA A 36 10.97 -2.58 -5.13
CA ALA A 36 11.75 -1.37 -4.87
C ALA A 36 13.00 -1.27 -5.76
N ARG A 37 13.57 -2.42 -6.14
CA ARG A 37 14.70 -2.50 -7.09
C ARG A 37 14.38 -2.00 -8.50
N VAL A 38 13.10 -1.96 -8.86
CA VAL A 38 12.66 -1.65 -10.22
C VAL A 38 11.74 -0.45 -10.28
N MET A 39 11.03 -0.10 -9.22
CA MET A 39 10.16 1.06 -9.22
C MET A 39 10.04 1.67 -7.82
N PRO A 40 9.64 2.95 -7.70
CA PRO A 40 9.39 3.55 -6.40
C PRO A 40 8.25 2.83 -5.69
N ILE A 41 8.54 2.23 -4.54
CA ILE A 41 7.59 1.59 -3.64
C ILE A 41 7.40 2.45 -2.41
N TRP A 42 6.14 2.65 -2.05
CA TRP A 42 5.71 3.44 -0.92
C TRP A 42 4.94 2.55 0.06
N LEU A 43 5.35 2.56 1.32
CA LEU A 43 4.63 1.92 2.40
C LEU A 43 3.77 2.96 3.14
N PRO A 44 2.50 2.66 3.46
CA PRO A 44 1.65 3.49 4.30
C PRO A 44 2.24 3.69 5.70
N GLN A 45 1.97 4.82 6.36
CA GLN A 45 2.51 5.13 7.69
C GLN A 45 2.15 4.05 8.74
N CYS A 46 0.89 3.63 8.77
CA CYS A 46 0.39 2.54 9.59
C CYS A 46 1.12 1.20 9.42
N HIS A 47 1.84 0.95 8.32
CA HIS A 47 2.69 -0.24 8.18
C HIS A 47 3.68 -0.32 9.33
N TRP A 48 4.43 0.76 9.57
CA TRP A 48 5.44 0.80 10.63
C TRP A 48 4.81 0.86 12.02
N ALA A 49 3.66 1.52 12.19
CA ALA A 49 2.93 1.48 13.44
C ALA A 49 2.59 0.03 13.86
N ILE A 50 2.10 -0.79 12.91
CA ILE A 50 1.80 -2.20 13.16
C ILE A 50 3.08 -2.99 13.38
N VAL A 51 4.12 -2.80 12.56
CA VAL A 51 5.40 -3.50 12.73
C VAL A 51 5.98 -3.21 14.12
N ASP A 52 6.01 -1.96 14.56
CA ASP A 52 6.71 -1.53 15.76
C ASP A 52 5.93 -1.82 17.05
N ASP A 53 4.60 -1.65 17.10
CA ASP A 53 3.81 -1.83 18.32
C ASP A 53 3.16 -3.22 18.42
N ALA A 54 3.49 -3.99 19.47
CA ALA A 54 2.94 -5.32 19.68
C ALA A 54 1.47 -5.32 20.14
N ALA A 55 0.93 -4.19 20.60
CA ALA A 55 -0.46 -4.06 20.99
C ALA A 55 -1.43 -4.40 19.83
N PHE A 56 -1.03 -4.15 18.58
CA PHE A 56 -1.82 -4.53 17.40
C PHE A 56 -2.05 -6.05 17.27
N LEU A 57 -1.25 -6.89 17.92
CA LEU A 57 -1.50 -8.34 17.93
C LEU A 57 -2.72 -8.73 18.76
N ALA A 58 -3.21 -7.85 19.63
CA ALA A 58 -4.42 -8.08 20.43
C ALA A 58 -5.72 -7.75 19.66
N ASP A 59 -5.62 -7.06 18.52
CA ASP A 59 -6.76 -6.78 17.64
C ASP A 59 -7.05 -8.02 16.76
N GLU A 60 -7.98 -8.84 17.20
CA GLU A 60 -8.36 -10.08 16.51
C GLU A 60 -8.81 -9.85 15.07
N HIS A 61 -9.59 -8.80 14.83
CA HIS A 61 -10.12 -8.50 13.50
C HIS A 61 -8.99 -8.08 12.54
N LEU A 62 -8.08 -7.21 12.98
CA LEU A 62 -6.89 -6.86 12.22
C LEU A 62 -6.03 -8.08 11.89
N VAL A 63 -5.72 -8.89 12.91
CA VAL A 63 -4.77 -10.01 12.78
C VAL A 63 -5.32 -11.10 11.85
N THR A 64 -6.59 -11.48 12.01
CA THR A 64 -7.26 -12.46 11.13
C THR A 64 -7.36 -11.95 9.69
N TYR A 65 -7.64 -10.65 9.51
CA TYR A 65 -7.68 -10.02 8.20
C TYR A 65 -6.31 -10.03 7.50
N LEU A 66 -5.24 -9.61 8.18
CA LEU A 66 -3.88 -9.60 7.63
C LEU A 66 -3.37 -11.01 7.29
N ALA A 67 -3.72 -12.00 8.13
CA ALA A 67 -3.32 -13.39 7.92
C ALA A 67 -4.20 -14.13 6.88
N GLY A 68 -5.36 -13.59 6.52
CA GLY A 68 -6.32 -14.23 5.62
C GLY A 68 -6.93 -15.52 6.18
N THR A 69 -7.05 -15.63 7.50
CA THR A 69 -7.60 -16.82 8.19
C THR A 69 -8.44 -16.40 9.40
N GLY A 70 -9.53 -17.14 9.66
CA GLY A 70 -10.39 -16.92 10.84
C GLY A 70 -9.84 -17.52 12.15
N ASP A 71 -8.74 -18.28 12.11
CA ASP A 71 -8.08 -18.78 13.32
C ASP A 71 -7.15 -17.70 13.89
N TYR A 72 -7.63 -16.98 14.92
CA TYR A 72 -6.87 -15.92 15.58
C TYR A 72 -5.51 -16.38 16.13
N ALA A 73 -5.42 -17.57 16.72
CA ALA A 73 -4.16 -18.03 17.31
C ALA A 73 -3.11 -18.31 16.22
N ALA A 74 -3.53 -18.92 15.10
CA ALA A 74 -2.66 -19.10 13.93
C ALA A 74 -2.31 -17.77 13.27
N ALA A 75 -3.30 -16.89 13.09
CA ALA A 75 -3.13 -15.57 12.51
C ALA A 75 -2.15 -14.72 13.32
N SER A 76 -2.28 -14.69 14.64
CA SER A 76 -1.42 -13.92 15.55
C SER A 76 0.04 -14.37 15.46
N ARG A 77 0.29 -15.70 15.43
CA ARG A 77 1.65 -16.24 15.22
C ARG A 77 2.23 -15.85 13.86
N LEU A 78 1.42 -15.90 12.80
CA LEU A 78 1.84 -15.53 11.46
C LEU A 78 2.19 -14.05 11.37
N VAL A 79 1.29 -13.17 11.83
CA VAL A 79 1.50 -11.71 11.81
C VAL A 79 2.69 -11.34 12.70
N ALA A 80 2.83 -11.94 13.88
CA ALA A 80 3.99 -11.72 14.74
C ALA A 80 5.31 -12.06 14.03
N ARG A 81 5.36 -13.16 13.28
CA ARG A 81 6.54 -13.54 12.50
C ARG A 81 6.83 -12.54 11.38
N VAL A 82 5.82 -12.14 10.62
CA VAL A 82 6.00 -11.17 9.52
C VAL A 82 6.50 -9.83 10.04
N ARG A 83 5.98 -9.36 11.18
CA ARG A 83 6.46 -8.13 11.83
C ARG A 83 7.92 -8.24 12.23
N GLU A 84 8.31 -9.37 12.82
CA GLU A 84 9.70 -9.63 13.18
C GLU A 84 10.63 -9.67 11.96
N ASP A 85 10.19 -10.27 10.85
CA ASP A 85 10.95 -10.28 9.60
C ASP A 85 11.15 -8.84 9.06
N TRP A 86 10.12 -7.98 9.14
CA TRP A 86 10.23 -6.57 8.76
C TRP A 86 11.15 -5.76 9.69
N ARG A 87 11.06 -5.95 11.02
CA ARG A 87 11.96 -5.28 11.98
C ARG A 87 13.41 -5.67 11.73
N ARG A 88 13.68 -6.97 11.61
CA ARG A 88 15.02 -7.48 11.33
C ARG A 88 15.54 -6.93 10.00
N ALA A 89 14.72 -6.92 8.96
CA ALA A 89 15.12 -6.34 7.68
C ALA A 89 15.45 -4.85 7.79
N ARG A 90 14.67 -4.08 8.56
CA ARG A 90 14.94 -2.66 8.84
C ARG A 90 16.33 -2.46 9.43
N GLU A 91 16.67 -3.24 10.45
CA GLU A 91 17.96 -3.18 11.14
C GLU A 91 19.12 -3.71 10.30
N GLU A 92 18.99 -4.92 9.74
CA GLU A 92 20.08 -5.63 9.06
C GLU A 92 20.34 -5.14 7.64
N LEU A 93 19.31 -4.67 6.93
CA LEU A 93 19.40 -4.20 5.54
C LEU A 93 19.39 -2.67 5.42
N ALA A 94 19.28 -1.95 6.55
CA ALA A 94 19.18 -0.49 6.61
C ALA A 94 18.14 0.05 5.62
N LEU A 95 16.87 -0.34 5.81
CA LEU A 95 15.81 -0.08 4.82
C LEU A 95 15.61 1.40 4.51
N GLU A 96 15.94 2.30 5.44
CA GLU A 96 15.95 3.76 5.25
C GLU A 96 16.89 4.20 4.12
N SER A 97 17.91 3.39 3.83
CA SER A 97 18.88 3.60 2.75
C SER A 97 18.56 2.81 1.49
N CYS A 98 17.49 2.02 1.48
CA CYS A 98 17.12 1.17 0.34
C CYS A 98 16.61 2.05 -0.82
N PRO A 99 17.29 2.04 -1.98
CA PRO A 99 16.85 2.83 -3.11
C PRO A 99 15.50 2.31 -3.62
N GLY A 100 14.52 3.21 -3.73
CA GLY A 100 13.20 2.87 -4.25
C GLY A 100 12.21 2.41 -3.19
N LEU A 101 12.55 2.39 -1.90
CA LEU A 101 11.61 2.13 -0.81
C LEU A 101 11.41 3.41 0.03
N PHE A 102 10.17 3.82 0.21
CA PHE A 102 9.81 5.10 0.81
C PHE A 102 8.60 4.96 1.74
N TRP A 103 8.47 5.84 2.74
CA TRP A 103 7.30 5.89 3.61
C TRP A 103 7.21 7.23 4.35
N PRO A 104 6.00 7.80 4.51
CA PRO A 104 5.79 8.92 5.42
C PRO A 104 5.86 8.45 6.88
N ALA A 105 6.32 9.33 7.75
CA ALA A 105 6.27 9.21 9.20
C ALA A 105 5.49 10.40 9.79
N ASP A 106 5.43 10.53 11.12
CA ASP A 106 4.73 11.63 11.79
C ASP A 106 5.29 13.02 11.44
N GLY A 107 6.56 13.08 11.04
CA GLY A 107 7.24 14.31 10.68
C GLY A 107 8.12 14.15 9.45
N ARG A 108 8.51 15.30 8.90
CA ARG A 108 9.36 15.37 7.70
C ARG A 108 10.76 14.80 7.92
N ARG A 109 11.28 14.83 9.14
CA ARG A 109 12.65 14.37 9.45
C ARG A 109 12.73 12.85 9.58
N GLU A 110 11.63 12.26 10.01
CA GLU A 110 11.46 10.83 10.25
C GLU A 110 10.98 10.10 8.99
N SER A 111 10.39 10.83 8.04
CA SER A 111 9.92 10.31 6.77
C SER A 111 11.06 9.92 5.84
N ILE A 112 10.94 8.77 5.18
CA ILE A 112 11.87 8.34 4.12
C ILE A 112 11.24 8.67 2.77
N VAL A 113 11.77 9.72 2.13
CA VAL A 113 11.25 10.25 0.86
C VAL A 113 12.37 10.38 -0.18
N PRO A 114 12.04 10.41 -1.49
CA PRO A 114 13.01 10.70 -2.54
C PRO A 114 13.69 12.07 -2.31
N LYS A 115 15.00 12.15 -2.61
CA LYS A 115 15.82 13.36 -2.38
C LYS A 115 15.39 14.58 -3.22
N ASP A 116 14.73 14.33 -4.35
CA ASP A 116 14.21 15.31 -5.29
C ASP A 116 12.84 15.87 -4.89
N ASN A 117 12.22 15.33 -3.83
CA ASN A 117 10.91 15.77 -3.39
C ASN A 117 11.04 16.95 -2.43
N ASP A 118 10.29 18.03 -2.67
CA ASP A 118 10.13 19.05 -1.66
C ASP A 118 9.33 18.44 -0.50
N GLY A 119 9.66 18.75 0.75
CA GLY A 119 8.97 18.16 1.91
C GLY A 119 7.45 18.43 1.97
N SER A 120 6.86 19.10 0.96
CA SER A 120 5.44 19.35 0.80
C SER A 120 4.61 18.07 0.67
N PHE A 121 5.21 16.98 0.19
CA PHE A 121 4.52 15.69 0.08
C PHE A 121 4.01 15.18 1.43
N VAL A 122 4.83 15.28 2.49
CA VAL A 122 4.47 14.78 3.83
C VAL A 122 3.30 15.59 4.40
N ASP A 123 3.35 16.92 4.27
CA ASP A 123 2.26 17.80 4.68
C ASP A 123 0.97 17.47 3.92
N ARG A 124 1.06 17.29 2.59
CA ARG A 124 -0.09 16.93 1.75
C ARG A 124 -0.68 15.60 2.18
N PHE A 125 0.16 14.61 2.48
CA PHE A 125 -0.28 13.32 3.01
C PHE A 125 -1.09 13.50 4.30
N HIS A 126 -0.59 14.23 5.30
CA HIS A 126 -1.31 14.43 6.55
C HIS A 126 -2.62 15.20 6.38
N VAL A 127 -2.64 16.23 5.51
CA VAL A 127 -3.87 16.97 5.19
C VAL A 127 -4.92 16.05 4.55
N LEU A 128 -4.50 15.19 3.61
CA LEU A 128 -5.40 14.24 2.95
C LEU A 128 -5.91 13.17 3.92
N ALA A 129 -5.04 12.65 4.79
CA ALA A 129 -5.41 11.68 5.80
C ALA A 129 -6.44 12.26 6.79
N ALA A 130 -6.19 13.46 7.31
CA ALA A 130 -7.14 14.18 8.17
C ALA A 130 -8.47 14.48 7.46
N GLY A 131 -8.43 14.82 6.17
CA GLY A 131 -9.63 15.03 5.36
C GLY A 131 -10.47 13.77 5.16
N LEU A 132 -9.83 12.60 5.06
CA LEU A 132 -10.54 11.30 5.02
C LEU A 132 -11.15 10.96 6.39
N ASP A 133 -10.43 11.23 7.49
CA ASP A 133 -10.94 11.03 8.85
C ASP A 133 -12.17 11.89 9.13
N ALA A 134 -12.15 13.18 8.77
CA ALA A 134 -13.29 14.08 8.94
C ALA A 134 -14.56 13.61 8.20
N ARG A 135 -14.41 12.84 7.10
CA ARG A 135 -15.55 12.23 6.39
C ARG A 135 -16.08 10.97 7.09
N ARG A 136 -15.26 10.33 7.93
CA ARG A 136 -15.59 9.11 8.68
C ARG A 136 -16.38 9.39 9.96
N GLU A 137 -16.18 10.55 10.59
CA GLU A 137 -16.74 10.93 11.91
C GLU A 137 -18.27 10.79 12.08
N GLY A 138 -19.03 10.54 11.00
CA GLY A 138 -20.46 10.20 11.06
C GLY A 138 -20.81 8.71 11.23
N HIS A 139 -19.85 7.77 11.18
CA HIS A 139 -20.15 6.34 10.96
C HIS A 139 -19.69 5.35 12.04
N CYS A 140 -18.78 5.70 12.97
CA CYS A 140 -18.43 4.92 14.17
C CYS A 140 -17.35 5.63 14.99
N THR A 141 -17.43 5.60 16.33
CA THR A 141 -16.45 6.23 17.24
C THR A 141 -15.38 5.28 17.78
N ALA A 142 -15.49 3.98 17.51
CA ALA A 142 -14.49 3.01 17.95
C ALA A 142 -13.24 3.06 17.05
N PRO A 143 -12.03 2.93 17.62
CA PRO A 143 -10.80 2.82 16.83
C PRO A 143 -10.89 1.61 15.90
N ASN A 144 -10.50 1.80 14.64
CA ASN A 144 -10.54 0.76 13.62
C ASN A 144 -9.25 0.80 12.81
N THR A 145 -8.29 -0.04 13.22
CA THR A 145 -6.96 -0.09 12.62
C THR A 145 -6.99 -0.33 11.11
N LEU A 146 -7.91 -1.17 10.62
CA LEU A 146 -8.03 -1.43 9.18
C LEU A 146 -8.54 -0.20 8.41
N ALA A 147 -9.44 0.57 9.02
CA ALA A 147 -9.88 1.83 8.44
C ALA A 147 -8.76 2.87 8.43
N ASP A 148 -7.92 2.91 9.48
CA ASP A 148 -6.74 3.78 9.53
C ASP A 148 -5.69 3.35 8.47
N CYS A 149 -5.54 2.04 8.25
CA CYS A 149 -4.69 1.51 7.18
C CYS A 149 -5.17 1.91 5.80
N ALA A 150 -6.47 1.75 5.53
CA ALA A 150 -7.06 2.15 4.27
C ALA A 150 -6.92 3.67 4.05
N ARG A 151 -7.18 4.47 5.08
CA ARG A 151 -6.97 5.93 5.06
C ARG A 151 -5.55 6.28 4.65
N ASP A 152 -4.54 5.68 5.29
CA ASP A 152 -3.13 5.97 4.98
C ASP A 152 -2.75 5.56 3.57
N THR A 153 -3.13 4.36 3.13
CA THR A 153 -2.88 3.86 1.78
C THR A 153 -3.46 4.82 0.73
N LEU A 154 -4.69 5.30 0.95
CA LEU A 154 -5.39 6.19 0.02
C LEU A 154 -4.83 7.61 0.06
N ALA A 155 -4.60 8.18 1.25
CA ALA A 155 -3.99 9.49 1.42
C ALA A 155 -2.60 9.53 0.77
N LEU A 156 -1.80 8.49 0.97
CA LEU A 156 -0.49 8.32 0.36
C LEU A 156 -0.56 8.27 -1.16
N ALA A 157 -1.45 7.44 -1.72
CA ALA A 157 -1.64 7.34 -3.17
C ALA A 157 -2.00 8.69 -3.81
N VAL A 158 -2.87 9.46 -3.16
CA VAL A 158 -3.28 10.79 -3.65
C VAL A 158 -2.20 11.85 -3.42
N ALA A 159 -1.46 11.77 -2.30
CA ALA A 159 -0.38 12.72 -1.99
C ALA A 159 0.75 12.67 -3.03
N LEU A 160 1.01 11.48 -3.59
CA LEU A 160 1.97 11.27 -4.69
C LEU A 160 1.58 11.97 -6.00
N GLY A 161 0.34 12.48 -6.10
CA GLY A 161 -0.08 13.52 -7.05
C GLY A 161 0.12 13.15 -8.53
N ASP A 162 0.75 14.06 -9.26
CA ASP A 162 0.89 14.07 -10.73
C ASP A 162 1.55 12.83 -11.32
N ARG A 163 2.20 12.02 -10.49
CA ARG A 163 2.89 10.79 -10.89
C ARG A 163 1.93 9.60 -11.07
N ARG A 164 0.62 9.79 -10.84
CA ARG A 164 -0.44 8.78 -11.02
C ARG A 164 -0.12 7.47 -10.31
N ALA A 165 -0.11 7.51 -8.99
CA ALA A 165 0.25 6.36 -8.17
C ALA A 165 -0.67 5.16 -8.42
N VAL A 166 -0.09 3.97 -8.34
CA VAL A 166 -0.83 2.69 -8.37
C VAL A 166 -0.83 2.10 -6.98
N VAL A 167 -1.97 1.60 -6.51
CA VAL A 167 -2.05 0.85 -5.26
C VAL A 167 -2.10 -0.65 -5.57
N LEU A 168 -1.17 -1.42 -4.99
CA LEU A 168 -1.22 -2.86 -4.98
C LEU A 168 -1.88 -3.33 -3.68
N THR A 169 -2.97 -4.07 -3.79
CA THR A 169 -3.82 -4.51 -2.67
C THR A 169 -4.21 -5.97 -2.89
N PRO A 170 -4.41 -6.77 -1.82
CA PRO A 170 -5.01 -8.09 -1.97
C PRO A 170 -6.42 -7.98 -2.55
N LEU A 171 -6.82 -9.01 -3.28
CA LEU A 171 -8.19 -9.21 -3.73
C LEU A 171 -8.94 -10.04 -2.70
N ALA A 172 -10.19 -9.68 -2.42
CA ALA A 172 -11.06 -10.52 -1.61
C ALA A 172 -11.29 -11.87 -2.30
N ALA A 173 -11.28 -12.95 -1.50
CA ALA A 173 -11.43 -14.32 -2.00
C ALA A 173 -12.79 -14.57 -2.67
N ASP A 174 -13.81 -13.83 -2.26
CA ASP A 174 -15.19 -13.90 -2.77
C ASP A 174 -15.40 -13.12 -4.08
N GLY A 175 -14.37 -12.41 -4.57
CA GLY A 175 -14.46 -11.60 -5.79
C GLY A 175 -15.26 -10.31 -5.64
N SER A 176 -15.62 -9.88 -4.42
CA SER A 176 -16.33 -8.63 -4.12
C SER A 176 -15.54 -7.36 -4.48
N GLY A 177 -14.27 -7.51 -4.86
CA GLY A 177 -13.36 -6.41 -5.18
C GLY A 177 -12.33 -6.19 -4.07
N PRO A 178 -11.46 -5.18 -4.20
CA PRO A 178 -10.50 -4.86 -3.16
C PRO A 178 -11.19 -4.17 -1.97
N PRO A 179 -10.85 -4.50 -0.72
CA PRO A 179 -11.43 -3.86 0.48
C PRO A 179 -11.28 -2.34 0.51
N LEU A 180 -10.21 -1.80 -0.09
CA LEU A 180 -10.02 -0.36 -0.26
C LEU A 180 -11.16 0.32 -1.04
N ALA A 181 -11.79 -0.38 -1.99
CA ALA A 181 -12.93 0.16 -2.73
C ALA A 181 -14.17 0.32 -1.84
N ALA A 182 -14.39 -0.60 -0.90
CA ALA A 182 -15.46 -0.50 0.08
C ALA A 182 -15.21 0.66 1.06
N HIS A 183 -13.95 0.87 1.46
CA HIS A 183 -13.58 2.03 2.28
C HIS A 183 -13.81 3.34 1.55
N LEU A 184 -13.42 3.45 0.27
CA LEU A 184 -13.71 4.64 -0.53
C LEU A 184 -15.21 4.91 -0.66
N ALA A 185 -16.02 3.86 -0.84
CA ALA A 185 -17.47 3.98 -0.90
C ALA A 185 -18.05 4.49 0.43
N SER A 186 -17.54 4.05 1.59
CA SER A 186 -18.02 4.51 2.90
C SER A 186 -17.73 6.00 3.15
N VAL A 187 -16.65 6.54 2.58
CA VAL A 187 -16.34 7.98 2.60
C VAL A 187 -16.87 8.74 1.37
N LYS A 188 -17.83 8.15 0.64
CA LYS A 188 -18.54 8.73 -0.51
C LYS A 188 -17.62 9.12 -1.68
N ILE A 189 -16.52 8.40 -1.87
CA ILE A 189 -15.66 8.52 -3.05
C ILE A 189 -16.03 7.42 -4.03
N ALA A 190 -16.39 7.81 -5.25
CA ALA A 190 -16.81 6.87 -6.28
C ALA A 190 -15.63 6.04 -6.79
N CYS A 191 -15.77 4.71 -6.71
CA CYS A 191 -14.86 3.75 -7.31
C CYS A 191 -15.47 3.18 -8.58
N GLN A 192 -14.70 3.13 -9.66
CA GLN A 192 -15.12 2.52 -10.92
C GLN A 192 -14.14 1.43 -11.32
N ARG A 193 -14.67 0.28 -11.72
CA ARG A 193 -13.88 -0.77 -12.33
C ARG A 193 -13.51 -0.34 -13.74
N LEU A 194 -12.21 -0.25 -14.02
CA LEU A 194 -11.72 0.01 -15.37
C LEU A 194 -11.80 -1.27 -16.20
N THR A 195 -12.60 -1.27 -17.25
CA THR A 195 -12.72 -2.37 -18.23
C THR A 195 -12.14 -2.02 -19.59
N GLU A 196 -11.98 -0.73 -19.86
CA GLU A 196 -11.55 -0.20 -21.15
C GLU A 196 -10.06 -0.47 -21.42
N PRO A 197 -9.70 -1.18 -22.51
CA PRO A 197 -8.32 -1.54 -22.83
C PRO A 197 -7.37 -0.34 -22.94
N ALA A 198 -7.88 0.82 -23.36
CA ALA A 198 -7.09 2.05 -23.51
C ALA A 198 -6.48 2.52 -22.18
N TRP A 199 -7.13 2.23 -21.04
CA TRP A 199 -6.64 2.58 -19.71
C TRP A 199 -5.76 1.47 -19.12
N LEU A 200 -6.09 0.21 -19.41
CA LEU A 200 -5.40 -0.95 -18.85
C LEU A 200 -4.05 -1.23 -19.53
N ALA A 201 -3.95 -1.03 -20.85
CA ALA A 201 -2.73 -1.38 -21.59
C ALA A 201 -1.50 -0.59 -21.12
N PRO A 202 -1.55 0.74 -20.92
CA PRO A 202 -0.39 1.49 -20.41
C PRO A 202 0.04 1.04 -19.01
N LEU A 203 -0.93 0.78 -18.11
CA LEU A 203 -0.66 0.28 -16.76
C LEU A 203 0.02 -1.11 -16.81
N ARG A 204 -0.48 -2.03 -17.63
CA ARG A 204 0.11 -3.35 -17.81
C ARG A 204 1.52 -3.26 -18.38
N THR A 205 1.74 -2.42 -19.38
CA THR A 205 3.08 -2.19 -19.96
C THR A 205 4.06 -1.64 -18.92
N ALA A 206 3.60 -0.78 -18.02
CA ALA A 206 4.43 -0.24 -16.94
C ALA A 206 4.72 -1.27 -15.82
N LEU A 207 3.72 -2.08 -15.44
CA LEU A 207 3.77 -2.93 -14.25
C LEU A 207 4.28 -4.35 -14.53
N ILE A 208 3.91 -4.97 -15.65
CA ILE A 208 4.30 -6.37 -15.94
C ILE A 208 5.82 -6.57 -15.86
N PRO A 209 6.66 -5.75 -16.52
CA PRO A 209 8.11 -5.93 -16.43
C PRO A 209 8.63 -5.82 -14.99
N ALA A 210 8.05 -4.91 -14.20
CA ALA A 210 8.43 -4.72 -12.80
C ALA A 210 8.07 -5.95 -11.96
N LEU A 211 6.86 -6.50 -12.14
CA LEU A 211 6.42 -7.71 -11.45
C LEU A 211 7.28 -8.93 -11.84
N PHE A 212 7.67 -9.08 -13.11
CA PHE A 212 8.56 -10.17 -13.51
C PHE A 212 9.95 -10.02 -12.89
N ALA A 213 10.54 -8.82 -12.96
CA ALA A 213 11.85 -8.54 -12.41
C ALA A 213 11.90 -8.64 -10.88
N SER A 214 10.78 -8.43 -10.19
CA SER A 214 10.65 -8.58 -8.74
C SER A 214 10.39 -10.02 -8.29
N GLY A 215 10.39 -11.00 -9.20
CA GLY A 215 10.10 -12.41 -8.90
C GLY A 215 8.61 -12.72 -8.70
N LEU A 216 7.71 -11.77 -9.02
CA LEU A 216 6.26 -11.94 -8.95
C LEU A 216 5.66 -12.65 -10.18
N ALA A 217 6.51 -13.10 -11.11
CA ALA A 217 6.09 -13.89 -12.27
C ALA A 217 5.38 -15.19 -11.87
N VAL A 218 5.83 -15.86 -10.81
CA VAL A 218 5.24 -17.12 -10.33
C VAL A 218 3.83 -16.88 -9.74
N PRO A 219 3.63 -15.93 -8.83
CA PRO A 219 2.29 -15.53 -8.39
C PRO A 219 1.36 -15.07 -9.53
N LEU A 220 1.88 -14.36 -10.55
CA LEU A 220 1.11 -13.98 -11.75
C LEU A 220 0.65 -15.21 -12.54
N ALA A 221 1.56 -16.14 -12.84
CA ALA A 221 1.24 -17.37 -13.58
C ALA A 221 0.26 -18.26 -12.80
N GLY A 222 0.39 -18.29 -11.46
CA GLY A 222 -0.51 -19.00 -10.56
C GLY A 222 -1.87 -18.33 -10.32
N ARG A 223 -2.18 -17.21 -10.98
CA ARG A 223 -3.39 -16.38 -10.77
C ARG A 223 -3.56 -15.84 -9.34
N GLN A 224 -2.49 -15.83 -8.56
CA GLN A 224 -2.45 -15.23 -7.22
C GLN A 224 -2.30 -13.69 -7.31
N LEU A 225 -1.81 -13.18 -8.43
CA LEU A 225 -1.83 -11.77 -8.80
C LEU A 225 -2.72 -11.56 -10.03
N ARG A 226 -3.49 -10.46 -10.03
CA ARG A 226 -4.32 -10.04 -11.17
C ARG A 226 -4.04 -8.56 -11.48
N LEU A 227 -3.90 -8.27 -12.78
CA LEU A 227 -3.72 -6.93 -13.35
C LEU A 227 -4.93 -6.50 -14.20
#